data_AF-A0A182T020-F1
#
_entry.id   AF-A0A182T020-F1
#
_cell.length_a   1.000
_cell.length_b   1.000
_cell.length_c   1.000
_cell.angle_alpha   90.00
_cell.angle_beta   90.00
_cell.angle_gamma   90.00
#
_symmetry.space_group_name_H-M   'P 1'
#
loop_
_entity.id
_entity.type
_entity.pdbx_description
1 polymer ?
#
loop_
_entity_poly.entity_id
_entity_poly.type
_entity_poly.pdbx_seq_one_letter_code
_entity_poly.pdbx_strand_id
1 'polypeptide(L)'
;MILICYITLGAVLFHKLQPWGVLESLYFCFTSLGTIGFGDLMPKGTVAQYAASAYIIIGMAVVAMCFSLIQTELIIWLKKFTIPESLPTSTEDVALVSVAMTPIKS
;
A
#
# COMPACT_ATOMS: atom_id res chain seq x y z
N MET A 1 1.78 9.48 4.83
CA MET A 1 2.86 10.38 4.35
C MET A 1 3.80 9.67 3.37
N ILE A 2 4.26 8.44 3.68
CA ILE A 2 5.15 7.65 2.81
C ILE A 2 4.64 7.51 1.36
N LEU A 3 3.35 7.18 1.17
CA LEU A 3 2.75 7.05 -0.16
C LEU A 3 2.83 8.35 -0.99
N ILE A 4 2.64 9.52 -0.37
CA ILE A 4 2.68 10.82 -1.05
C ILE A 4 4.12 11.14 -1.48
N CYS A 5 5.10 10.90 -0.61
CA CYS A 5 6.52 11.04 -0.97
C CYS A 5 6.89 10.10 -2.13
N TYR A 6 6.38 8.87 -2.11
CA TYR A 6 6.64 7.91 -3.18
C TYR A 6 6.03 8.34 -4.52
N ILE A 7 4.79 8.82 -4.52
CA ILE A 7 4.10 9.33 -5.73
C ILE A 7 4.82 10.56 -6.29
N THR A 8 5.21 11.51 -5.43
CA THR A 8 5.90 12.72 -5.88
C THR A 8 7.29 12.42 -6.44
N LEU A 9 8.03 11.48 -5.84
CA LEU A 9 9.29 10.97 -6.38
C LEU A 9 9.09 10.34 -7.77
N GLY A 10 8.09 9.48 -7.92
CA GLY A 10 7.73 8.87 -9.21
C GLY A 10 7.35 9.92 -10.25
N ALA A 11 6.55 10.92 -9.88
CA ALA A 11 6.13 11.98 -10.79
C ALA A 11 7.32 12.78 -11.32
N VAL A 12 8.31 13.11 -10.46
CA VAL A 12 9.55 13.78 -10.90
C VAL A 12 10.37 12.89 -11.83
N LEU A 13 10.47 11.59 -11.52
CA LEU A 13 11.17 10.62 -12.37
C LEU A 13 10.54 10.56 -13.78
N PHE A 14 9.23 10.36 -13.88
CA PHE A 14 8.54 10.27 -15.17
C PHE A 14 8.48 11.60 -15.92
N HIS A 15 8.41 12.73 -15.22
CA HIS A 15 8.51 14.05 -15.83
C HIS A 15 9.88 14.29 -16.49
N LYS A 16 10.95 13.63 -16.01
CA LYS A 16 12.28 13.69 -16.64
C LYS A 16 12.48 12.68 -17.75
N LEU A 17 11.89 11.49 -17.62
CA LEU A 17 12.02 10.41 -18.60
C LEU A 17 11.12 10.63 -19.83
N GLN A 18 10.00 11.32 -19.66
CA GLN A 18 8.98 11.52 -20.68
C GLN A 18 8.65 13.00 -20.82
N PRO A 19 8.26 13.49 -22.02
CA PRO A 19 7.81 14.86 -22.23
C PRO A 19 6.37 15.07 -21.71
N TRP A 20 6.09 14.60 -20.50
CA TRP A 20 4.80 14.74 -19.82
C TRP A 20 4.82 15.92 -18.87
N GLY A 21 3.68 16.57 -18.68
CA GLY A 21 3.48 17.53 -17.62
C GLY A 21 3.62 16.89 -16.23
N VAL A 22 3.83 17.72 -15.21
CA VAL A 22 3.86 17.25 -13.81
C VAL A 22 2.52 16.61 -13.41
N LEU A 23 1.41 17.18 -13.88
CA LEU A 23 0.07 16.66 -13.59
C LEU A 23 -0.17 15.28 -14.23
N GLU A 24 0.26 15.10 -15.49
CA GLU A 24 0.16 13.83 -16.23
C GLU A 24 1.02 12.74 -15.57
N SER A 25 2.23 13.11 -15.14
CA SER A 25 3.16 12.21 -14.46
C SER A 25 2.60 11.77 -13.10
N LEU A 26 2.01 12.70 -12.34
CA LEU A 26 1.35 12.41 -11.07
C LEU A 26 0.13 11.50 -11.26
N TYR A 27 -0.68 11.79 -12.29
CA TYR A 27 -1.83 10.96 -12.65
C TYR A 27 -1.40 9.54 -13.00
N PHE A 28 -0.36 9.36 -13.82
CA PHE A 28 0.19 8.04 -14.14
C PHE A 28 0.64 7.29 -12.88
N CYS A 29 1.41 7.95 -12.00
CA CYS A 29 1.89 7.36 -10.76
C CYS A 29 0.74 6.96 -9.82
N PHE A 30 -0.28 7.82 -9.66
CA PHE A 30 -1.42 7.55 -8.80
C PHE A 30 -2.31 6.41 -9.34
N THR A 31 -2.64 6.44 -10.63
CA THR A 31 -3.51 5.42 -11.25
C THR A 31 -2.83 4.05 -11.31
N SER A 32 -1.52 4.01 -11.49
CA SER A 32 -0.74 2.76 -11.47
C SER A 32 -0.70 2.13 -10.07
N LEU A 33 -0.43 2.93 -9.03
CA LEU A 33 -0.39 2.45 -7.64
C LEU A 33 -1.79 2.16 -7.06
N GLY A 34 -2.78 2.93 -7.49
CA GLY A 34 -4.18 2.68 -7.19
C GLY A 34 -4.75 1.48 -7.94
N THR A 35 -3.96 0.80 -8.77
CA THR A 35 -4.36 -0.34 -9.61
C THR A 35 -5.54 -0.05 -10.55
N ILE A 36 -5.83 1.24 -10.79
CA ILE A 36 -6.88 1.69 -11.71
C ILE A 36 -6.42 1.42 -13.14
N GLY A 37 -5.17 1.79 -13.45
CA GLY A 37 -4.46 1.34 -14.65
C GLY A 37 -5.15 1.65 -15.97
N PHE A 38 -5.70 2.85 -16.17
CA PHE A 38 -6.40 3.24 -17.41
C PHE A 38 -5.55 3.01 -18.69
N GLY A 39 -4.23 3.17 -18.60
CA GLY A 39 -3.31 2.88 -19.70
C GLY A 39 -3.32 3.90 -20.84
N ASP A 40 -4.02 5.01 -20.69
CA ASP A 40 -4.05 6.17 -21.58
C ASP A 40 -2.68 6.88 -21.65
N LEU A 41 -2.03 7.02 -20.49
CA LEU A 41 -0.68 7.56 -20.36
C LEU A 41 0.30 6.41 -20.06
N MET A 42 0.99 5.94 -21.10
CA MET A 42 1.96 4.85 -21.00
C MET A 42 3.38 5.32 -21.37
N PRO A 43 4.41 4.98 -20.58
CA PRO A 43 5.78 5.41 -20.84
C PRO A 43 6.27 4.84 -22.16
N LYS A 44 6.82 5.71 -23.01
CA LYS A 44 7.37 5.33 -24.30
C LYS A 44 8.88 5.14 -24.17
N GLY A 45 9.41 4.12 -24.84
CA GLY A 45 10.82 3.79 -24.82
C GLY A 45 11.20 2.76 -23.74
N THR A 46 12.18 1.94 -24.08
CA THR A 46 12.62 0.79 -23.29
C THR A 46 12.99 1.15 -21.86
N VAL A 47 13.78 2.23 -21.67
CA VAL A 47 14.24 2.66 -20.35
C VAL A 47 13.07 3.06 -19.45
N ALA A 48 12.10 3.82 -19.97
CA ALA A 48 10.96 4.29 -19.19
C ALA A 48 9.96 3.17 -18.87
N GLN A 49 9.83 2.18 -19.75
CA GLN A 49 9.03 0.98 -19.48
C GLN A 49 9.63 0.15 -18.34
N TYR A 50 10.95 -0.07 -18.34
CA TYR A 50 11.61 -0.75 -17.22
C TYR A 50 11.55 0.07 -15.92
N ALA A 51 11.70 1.40 -16.00
CA ALA A 51 11.54 2.26 -14.83
C ALA A 51 10.11 2.18 -14.26
N ALA A 52 9.08 2.15 -15.13
CA ALA A 52 7.70 2.00 -14.72
C ALA A 52 7.40 0.64 -14.10
N SER A 53 7.88 -0.46 -14.68
CA SER A 53 7.68 -1.78 -14.08
C SER A 53 8.34 -1.88 -12.71
N ALA A 54 9.58 -1.42 -12.56
CA ALA A 54 10.29 -1.38 -11.28
C ALA A 54 9.55 -0.50 -10.25
N TYR A 55 9.08 0.67 -10.67
CA TYR A 55 8.31 1.59 -9.82
C TYR A 55 6.99 0.97 -9.33
N ILE A 56 6.27 0.26 -10.20
CA ILE A 56 5.01 -0.39 -9.80
C ILE A 56 5.29 -1.52 -8.81
N ILE A 57 6.29 -2.36 -9.06
CA ILE A 57 6.64 -3.49 -8.17
C ILE A 57 6.95 -3.00 -6.75
N ILE A 58 7.83 -1.98 -6.64
CA ILE A 58 8.20 -1.40 -5.34
C ILE A 58 7.00 -0.69 -4.72
N GLY A 59 6.23 0.03 -5.54
CA GLY A 59 5.09 0.80 -5.09
C GLY A 59 3.96 -0.06 -4.53
N MET A 60 3.73 -1.26 -5.07
CA MET A 60 2.76 -2.20 -4.54
C MET A 60 3.10 -2.65 -3.12
N ALA A 61 4.38 -2.83 -2.79
CA ALA A 61 4.80 -3.13 -1.42
C ALA A 61 4.51 -1.96 -0.46
N VAL A 62 4.76 -0.73 -0.89
CA VAL A 62 4.46 0.47 -0.12
C VAL A 62 2.95 0.63 0.10
N VAL A 63 2.16 0.39 -0.94
CA VAL A 63 0.69 0.42 -0.88
C VAL A 63 0.19 -0.65 0.10
N ALA A 64 0.72 -1.87 0.05
CA ALA A 64 0.37 -2.94 0.99
C ALA A 64 0.65 -2.53 2.45
N MET A 65 1.83 -1.96 2.74
CA MET A 65 2.15 -1.45 4.09
C MET A 65 1.18 -0.34 4.52
N CYS A 66 0.82 0.58 3.61
CA CYS A 66 -0.15 1.63 3.91
C CYS A 66 -1.53 1.05 4.22
N PHE A 67 -1.98 0.05 3.47
CA PHE A 67 -3.25 -0.63 3.75
C PHE A 67 -3.24 -1.33 5.10
N SER A 68 -2.17 -2.03 5.46
CA SER A 68 -2.04 -2.65 6.78
C SER A 68 -2.15 -1.61 7.91
N LEU A 69 -1.51 -0.45 7.75
CA LEU A 69 -1.56 0.62 8.74
C LEU A 69 -2.98 1.20 8.88
N ILE A 70 -3.64 1.50 7.75
CA ILE A 70 -5.01 2.01 7.72
C ILE A 70 -5.97 0.99 8.34
N GLN A 71 -5.78 -0.30 8.06
CA GLN A 71 -6.58 -1.37 8.64
C GLN A 71 -6.47 -1.39 10.17
N THR A 72 -5.25 -1.29 10.72
CA THR A 72 -5.03 -1.23 12.17
C THR A 72 -5.73 -0.02 12.80
N GLU A 73 -5.55 1.17 12.24
CA GLU A 73 -6.18 2.40 12.74
C GLU A 73 -7.71 2.35 12.63
N LEU A 74 -8.24 1.80 11.53
CA LEU A 74 -9.67 1.64 11.33
C LEU A 74 -10.27 0.69 12.38
N ILE A 75 -9.60 -0.43 12.67
CA ILE A 75 -10.06 -1.37 13.71
C ILE A 75 -10.07 -0.69 15.08
N ILE A 76 -9.05 0.10 15.40
CA ILE A 76 -9.00 0.87 16.66
C ILE A 76 -10.14 1.89 16.71
N TRP A 77 -10.38 2.61 15.61
CA TRP A 77 -11.46 3.58 15.51
C TRP A 77 -12.85 2.94 15.64
N LEU A 78 -13.08 1.80 14.99
CA LEU A 78 -14.34 1.05 15.09
C LEU A 78 -14.56 0.52 16.51
N LYS A 79 -13.52 -0.01 17.19
CA LYS A 79 -13.63 -0.41 18.60
C LYS A 79 -14.01 0.76 19.50
N LYS A 80 -13.46 1.95 19.25
CA LYS A 80 -13.81 3.17 19.99
C LYS A 80 -15.27 3.58 19.80
N PHE A 81 -15.84 3.34 18.61
CA PHE A 81 -17.23 3.71 18.31
C PHE A 81 -18.24 2.66 18.80
N THR A 82 -17.88 1.37 18.76
CA THR A 82 -18.75 0.26 19.15
C THR A 82 -18.73 -0.03 20.65
N ILE A 83 -17.67 0.34 21.38
CA ILE A 83 -17.52 -0.03 22.80
C ILE A 83 -17.17 1.20 23.68
N PRO A 84 -18.17 1.85 24.31
CA PRO A 84 -17.95 2.46 25.61
C PRO A 84 -17.85 1.33 26.65
N GLU A 85 -16.63 1.02 27.10
CA GLU A 85 -16.34 0.23 28.33
C GLU A 85 -16.73 -1.27 28.41
N SER A 86 -16.38 -2.13 27.45
CA SER A 86 -16.11 -3.54 27.81
C SER A 86 -15.19 -4.31 26.87
N LEU A 87 -14.03 -4.66 27.47
CA LEU A 87 -13.18 -5.85 27.32
C LEU A 87 -11.82 -5.69 26.58
N PRO A 88 -10.72 -6.17 27.21
CA PRO A 88 -9.36 -5.81 26.87
C PRO A 88 -8.80 -6.65 25.71
N THR A 89 -7.64 -6.20 25.26
CA THR A 89 -6.64 -6.88 24.43
C THR A 89 -6.70 -8.42 24.44
N SER A 90 -7.42 -9.02 23.49
CA SER A 90 -7.31 -10.44 23.09
C SER A 90 -5.96 -10.76 22.43
N THR A 91 -4.86 -10.40 23.09
CA THR A 91 -3.56 -11.06 22.93
C THR A 91 -3.58 -12.43 23.64
N GLU A 92 -4.50 -12.63 24.59
CA GLU A 92 -4.70 -13.91 25.29
C GLU A 92 -5.35 -14.99 24.40
N ASP A 93 -6.31 -14.64 23.53
CA ASP A 93 -7.01 -15.64 22.70
C ASP A 93 -6.13 -16.24 21.58
N VAL A 94 -5.24 -15.45 20.97
CA VAL A 94 -4.34 -15.97 19.91
C VAL A 94 -3.25 -16.86 20.52
N ALA A 95 -2.79 -16.56 21.73
CA ALA A 95 -1.84 -17.39 22.47
C ALA A 95 -2.49 -18.71 22.91
N LEU A 96 -3.73 -18.69 23.42
CA LEU A 96 -4.45 -19.91 23.79
C LEU A 96 -4.78 -20.80 22.57
N VAL A 97 -5.09 -20.21 21.42
CA VAL A 97 -5.32 -20.95 20.16
C VAL A 97 -4.02 -21.59 19.66
N SER A 98 -2.87 -20.93 19.80
CA SER A 98 -1.56 -21.50 19.44
C SER A 98 -1.07 -22.58 20.41
N VAL A 99 -1.42 -22.50 21.70
CA VAL A 99 -1.09 -23.53 22.72
C VAL A 99 -2.02 -24.75 22.60
N ALA A 100 -3.29 -24.55 22.23
CA ALA A 100 -4.23 -25.65 22.00
C ALA A 100 -3.95 -26.44 20.70
N MET A 101 -3.26 -25.84 19.72
CA MET A 101 -2.92 -26.47 18.42
C MET A 101 -1.59 -27.22 18.38
N THR A 102 -0.86 -27.38 19.49
CA THR A 102 0.25 -28.34 19.56
C THR A 102 -0.25 -29.71 19.99
N PRO A 103 -0.55 -30.65 19.07
CA PRO A 103 -0.76 -32.05 19.45
C PRO A 103 0.53 -32.62 20.03
N ILE A 104 0.39 -33.23 21.20
CA ILE A 104 1.40 -34.01 21.88
C ILE A 104 1.85 -35.12 20.92
N LYS A 105 3.14 -35.12 20.59
CA LYS A 105 3.82 -36.15 19.82
C LYS A 105 3.59 -37.52 20.49
N SER A 106 2.94 -38.44 19.77
CA SER A 106 3.02 -39.89 20.00
C SER A 106 3.73 -40.55 18.84
#